data_AF-A0ABD5WME1-F1
#
_entry.id   AF-A0ABD5WME1-F1
#
_cell.length_a   1.000
_cell.length_b   1.000
_cell.length_c   1.000
_cell.angle_alpha   90.00
_cell.angle_beta   90.00
_cell.angle_gamma   90.00
#
_symmetry.space_group_name_H-M   'P 1'
#
loop_
_entity.id
_entity.type
_entity.pdbx_description
1 polymer ?
#
loop_
_entity_poly.entity_id
_entity_poly.type
_entity_poly.pdbx_seq_one_letter_code
_entity_poly.pdbx_strand_id
1 'polypeptide(L)'
;MDSPLLYLRFVVLTAAFALVLMGAALAISTTAGTTRAGIVVAVALGVALVVGFDAGIVAGLAGGVVPEGALELVLALSPNSAFRGLVLETVVGGVESGAPAASPVASVLGLLLWLVGTLAVAVVTVWPESRR
;
A
#
# COMPACT_ATOMS: atom_id res chain seq x y z
N MET A 1 19.64 22.59 6.26
CA MET A 1 18.91 21.89 7.33
C MET A 1 17.47 21.88 6.90
N ASP A 2 17.03 20.72 6.43
CA ASP A 2 15.70 20.45 5.91
C ASP A 2 14.62 20.97 6.86
N SER A 3 13.49 21.44 6.34
CA SER A 3 12.42 21.89 7.22
C SER A 3 12.01 20.71 8.13
N PRO A 4 12.11 20.82 9.47
CA PRO A 4 11.81 19.72 10.38
C PRO A 4 10.38 19.20 10.23
N LEU A 5 9.48 20.06 9.74
CA LEU A 5 8.10 19.72 9.43
C LEU A 5 7.98 18.75 8.25
N LEU A 6 8.74 18.92 7.17
CA LEU A 6 8.74 17.97 6.05
C LEU A 6 9.32 16.62 6.47
N TYR A 7 10.37 16.63 7.29
CA TYR A 7 10.91 15.40 7.88
C TYR A 7 9.88 14.68 8.75
N LEU A 8 9.19 15.39 9.65
CA LEU A 8 8.15 14.80 10.48
C LEU A 8 7.00 14.20 9.64
N ARG A 9 6.56 14.91 8.59
CA ARG A 9 5.55 14.39 7.64
C ARG A 9 6.01 13.09 6.99
N PHE A 10 7.25 13.06 6.50
CA PHE A 10 7.83 11.86 5.91
C PHE A 10 7.86 10.68 6.90
N VAL A 11 8.29 10.92 8.14
CA VAL A 11 8.31 9.91 9.20
C VAL A 11 6.91 9.39 9.49
N VAL A 12 5.92 10.27 9.60
CA VAL A 12 4.51 9.88 9.85
C VAL A 12 3.96 9.04 8.70
N LEU A 13 4.18 9.45 7.44
CA LEU A 13 3.75 8.68 6.27
C LEU A 13 4.43 7.31 6.22
N THR A 14 5.72 7.26 6.54
CA THR A 14 6.49 6.01 6.58
C THR A 14 5.98 5.09 7.67
N ALA A 15 5.67 5.62 8.85
CA ALA A 15 5.09 4.86 9.95
C ALA A 15 3.70 4.32 9.59
N ALA A 16 2.85 5.12 8.95
CA ALA A 16 1.54 4.67 8.47
C ALA A 16 1.65 3.53 7.44
N PHE A 17 2.59 3.65 6.50
CA PHE A 17 2.88 2.58 5.54
C PHE A 17 3.43 1.31 6.22
N ALA A 18 4.31 1.47 7.22
CA ALA A 18 4.81 0.35 8.01
C ALA A 18 3.70 -0.38 8.77
N LEU A 19 2.69 0.34 9.29
CA LEU A 19 1.51 -0.27 9.92
C LEU A 19 0.72 -1.14 8.94
N VAL A 20 0.55 -0.69 7.69
CA VAL A 20 -0.08 -1.49 6.62
C VAL A 20 0.70 -2.78 6.38
N LEU A 21 2.02 -2.69 6.25
CA LEU A 21 2.87 -3.88 6.04
C LEU A 21 2.84 -4.82 7.25
N MET A 22 2.82 -4.29 8.47
CA MET A 22 2.71 -5.09 9.68
C MET A 22 1.36 -5.80 9.75
N GLY A 23 0.26 -5.13 9.37
CA GLY A 23 -1.06 -5.74 9.25
C GLY A 23 -1.06 -6.90 8.24
N ALA A 24 -0.44 -6.71 7.08
CA ALA A 24 -0.30 -7.78 6.08
C ALA A 24 0.52 -8.96 6.61
N ALA A 25 1.64 -8.69 7.28
CA ALA A 25 2.47 -9.72 7.89
C ALA A 25 1.71 -10.51 8.96
N LEU A 26 0.91 -9.82 9.79
CA LEU A 26 0.02 -10.46 10.78
C LEU A 26 -1.01 -11.36 10.10
N ALA A 27 -1.69 -10.88 9.06
CA ALA A 27 -2.65 -11.66 8.30
C ALA A 27 -2.03 -12.94 7.69
N ILE A 28 -0.79 -12.85 7.21
CA ILE A 28 -0.05 -14.02 6.71
C ILE A 28 0.27 -14.97 7.86
N SER A 29 0.73 -14.44 9.00
CA SER A 29 1.10 -15.25 10.15
C SER A 29 -0.09 -16.03 10.72
N THR A 30 -1.29 -15.46 10.70
CA THR A 30 -2.50 -16.10 11.22
C THR A 30 -3.13 -17.07 10.23
N THR A 31 -2.88 -16.91 8.93
CA THR A 31 -3.36 -17.82 7.88
C THR A 31 -2.42 -19.00 7.64
N ALA A 32 -1.13 -18.82 7.87
CA ALA A 32 -0.13 -19.83 7.58
C ALA A 32 -0.10 -20.93 8.64
N GLY A 33 -0.63 -22.11 8.32
CA GLY A 33 -0.57 -23.29 9.21
C GLY A 33 0.86 -23.85 9.43
N THR A 34 1.86 -23.40 8.67
CA THR A 34 3.29 -23.76 8.87
C THR A 34 4.21 -22.60 8.49
N THR A 35 5.43 -22.58 9.06
CA THR A 35 6.45 -21.57 8.73
C THR A 35 6.79 -21.54 7.24
N ARG A 36 6.90 -22.71 6.59
CA ARG A 36 7.20 -22.78 5.15
C ARG A 36 6.09 -22.16 4.31
N ALA A 37 4.82 -22.46 4.61
CA ALA A 37 3.70 -21.84 3.93
C ALA A 37 3.68 -20.32 4.14
N GLY A 38 3.95 -19.85 5.36
CA GLY A 38 4.02 -18.43 5.68
C GLY A 38 5.11 -17.69 4.90
N ILE A 39 6.30 -18.28 4.77
CA ILE A 39 7.39 -17.69 3.97
C ILE A 39 7.00 -17.60 2.50
N VAL A 40 6.41 -18.65 1.92
CA VAL A 40 5.99 -18.65 0.52
C VAL A 40 4.95 -17.57 0.26
N VAL A 41 3.93 -17.45 1.13
CA VAL A 41 2.90 -16.41 1.01
C VAL A 41 3.51 -15.02 1.20
N ALA A 42 4.39 -14.82 2.19
CA ALA A 42 5.05 -13.54 2.42
C ALA A 42 5.89 -13.09 1.22
N VAL A 43 6.66 -14.00 0.63
CA VAL A 43 7.45 -13.71 -0.58
C VAL A 43 6.53 -13.42 -1.77
N ALA A 44 5.51 -14.24 -2.00
CA ALA A 44 4.57 -14.05 -3.10
C ALA A 44 3.81 -12.72 -2.98
N LEU A 45 3.30 -12.40 -1.79
CA LEU A 45 2.61 -11.15 -1.51
C LEU A 45 3.57 -9.97 -1.62
N GLY A 46 4.81 -10.11 -1.13
CA GLY A 46 5.86 -9.10 -1.28
C GLY A 46 6.14 -8.79 -2.74
N VAL A 47 6.35 -9.82 -3.59
CA VAL A 47 6.56 -9.64 -5.02
C VAL A 47 5.33 -9.03 -5.70
N ALA A 48 4.13 -9.50 -5.36
CA ALA A 48 2.89 -8.98 -5.92
C ALA A 48 2.68 -7.50 -5.56
N LEU A 49 2.91 -7.10 -4.31
CA LEU A 49 2.73 -5.72 -3.85
C LEU A 49 3.84 -4.78 -4.37
N VAL A 50 5.08 -5.25 -4.43
CA VAL A 50 6.24 -4.43 -4.83
C VAL A 50 6.32 -4.27 -6.34
N VAL A 51 6.08 -5.34 -7.09
CA VAL A 51 6.29 -5.36 -8.55
C VAL A 51 4.97 -5.58 -9.28
N GLY A 52 4.16 -6.55 -8.82
CA GLY A 52 2.96 -7.00 -9.54
C GLY A 52 1.90 -5.91 -9.73
N PHE A 53 1.59 -5.16 -8.67
CA PHE A 53 0.60 -4.09 -8.73
C PHE A 53 1.03 -2.96 -9.66
N ASP A 54 2.22 -2.41 -9.45
CA ASP A 54 2.70 -1.27 -10.24
C ASP A 54 2.93 -1.66 -11.71
N ALA A 55 3.51 -2.84 -11.98
CA ALA A 55 3.67 -3.36 -13.34
C ALA A 55 2.33 -3.68 -14.01
N GLY A 56 1.36 -4.20 -13.25
CA GLY A 56 0.01 -4.45 -13.73
C GLY A 56 -0.73 -3.18 -14.12
N ILE A 57 -0.58 -2.10 -13.34
CA ILE A 57 -1.14 -0.78 -13.65
C ILE A 57 -0.51 -0.23 -14.93
N VAL A 58 0.81 -0.29 -15.06
CA VAL A 58 1.53 0.14 -16.28
C VAL A 58 1.11 -0.67 -17.49
N ALA A 59 1.00 -2.00 -17.36
CA ALA A 59 0.52 -2.87 -18.44
C ALA A 59 -0.94 -2.57 -18.82
N GLY A 60 -1.79 -2.30 -17.83
CA GLY A 60 -3.20 -1.92 -18.05
C GLY A 60 -3.35 -0.58 -18.76
N LEU A 61 -2.49 0.39 -18.45
CA LEU A 61 -2.42 1.67 -19.16
C LEU A 61 -1.93 1.47 -20.60
N ALA A 62 -0.84 0.74 -20.80
CA ALA A 62 -0.28 0.44 -22.12
C ALA A 62 -1.25 -0.37 -23.00
N GLY A 63 -2.06 -1.24 -22.40
CA GLY A 63 -3.09 -2.02 -23.07
C GLY A 63 -4.41 -1.28 -23.29
N GLY A 64 -4.54 -0.02 -22.86
CA GLY A 64 -5.77 0.77 -22.99
C GLY A 64 -6.93 0.32 -22.09
N VAL A 65 -6.68 -0.56 -21.12
CA VAL A 65 -7.69 -1.05 -20.16
C VAL A 65 -7.92 -0.03 -19.05
N VAL A 66 -6.87 0.70 -18.66
CA VAL A 66 -6.95 1.77 -17.65
C VAL A 66 -7.13 3.11 -18.36
N PRO A 67 -8.25 3.82 -18.16
CA PRO A 67 -8.42 5.17 -18.69
C PRO A 67 -7.40 6.13 -18.09
N GLU A 68 -6.86 7.05 -18.90
CA GLU A 68 -5.86 8.04 -18.46
C GLU A 68 -6.36 8.88 -17.27
N GLY A 69 -7.64 9.28 -17.28
CA GLY A 69 -8.27 10.03 -16.19
C GLY A 69 -8.51 9.23 -14.90
N ALA A 70 -8.32 7.91 -14.92
CA ALA A 70 -8.47 7.05 -13.74
C ALA A 70 -7.13 6.71 -13.07
N LEU A 71 -6.00 7.13 -13.66
CA LEU A 71 -4.66 6.72 -13.23
C LEU A 71 -4.38 7.10 -11.77
N GLU A 72 -4.72 8.32 -11.35
CA GLU A 72 -4.55 8.76 -9.96
C GLU A 72 -5.31 7.88 -8.95
N LEU A 73 -6.49 7.38 -9.34
CA LEU A 73 -7.32 6.54 -8.49
C LEU A 73 -6.81 5.09 -8.47
N VAL A 74 -6.36 4.57 -9.62
CA VAL A 74 -5.81 3.22 -9.74
C VAL A 74 -4.49 3.10 -9.00
N LEU A 75 -3.65 4.14 -9.03
CA LEU A 75 -2.40 4.19 -8.26
C LEU A 75 -2.65 4.12 -6.75
N ALA A 76 -3.79 4.63 -6.26
CA ALA A 76 -4.15 4.55 -4.84
C ALA A 76 -4.51 3.12 -4.38
N LEU A 77 -4.81 2.19 -5.30
CA LEU A 77 -5.08 0.79 -4.96
C LEU A 77 -3.81 0.04 -4.55
N SER A 78 -2.65 0.46 -5.08
CA SER A 78 -1.35 -0.08 -4.69
C SER A 78 -0.84 0.66 -3.45
N PRO A 79 -0.54 -0.04 -2.34
CA PRO A 79 -0.09 0.64 -1.12
C PRO A 79 1.28 1.31 -1.33
N ASN A 80 2.12 0.76 -2.23
CA ASN A 80 3.39 1.36 -2.62
C ASN A 80 3.20 2.66 -3.40
N SER A 81 2.35 2.64 -4.43
CA SER A 81 2.07 3.83 -5.24
C SER A 81 1.34 4.91 -4.44
N ALA A 82 0.42 4.54 -3.55
CA ALA A 82 -0.25 5.46 -2.62
C ALA A 82 0.74 6.18 -1.69
N PHE A 83 1.64 5.44 -1.03
CA PHE A 83 2.68 6.02 -0.18
C PHE A 83 3.63 6.92 -0.97
N ARG A 84 4.14 6.44 -2.12
CA ARG A 84 5.05 7.20 -3.00
C ARG A 84 4.40 8.51 -3.47
N GLY A 85 3.15 8.46 -3.93
CA GLY A 85 2.40 9.63 -4.37
C GLY A 85 2.25 10.67 -3.25
N LEU A 86 1.90 10.24 -2.03
CA LEU A 86 1.80 11.14 -0.88
C LEU A 86 3.13 11.81 -0.51
N VAL A 87 4.24 11.06 -0.54
CA VAL A 87 5.57 11.62 -0.25
C VAL A 87 5.98 12.62 -1.33
N LEU A 88 5.79 12.29 -2.62
CA LEU A 88 6.12 13.19 -3.72
C LEU A 88 5.31 14.49 -3.64
N GLU A 89 4.01 14.37 -3.42
CA GLU A 89 3.10 15.52 -3.37
C GLU A 89 3.34 16.41 -2.14
N THR A 90 3.53 15.81 -0.95
CA THR A 90 3.49 16.55 0.33
C THR A 90 4.84 16.82 0.98
N VAL A 91 5.89 16.09 0.58
CA VAL A 91 7.24 16.16 1.17
C VAL A 91 8.26 16.69 0.16
N VAL A 92 8.27 16.16 -1.06
CA VAL A 92 9.24 16.54 -2.10
C VAL A 92 8.80 17.83 -2.82
N GLY A 93 7.50 18.12 -2.81
CA GLY A 93 6.91 19.30 -3.45
C GLY A 93 6.54 18.98 -4.89
N GLY A 94 5.28 18.58 -5.13
CA GLY A 94 4.73 18.24 -6.44
C GLY A 94 4.66 19.40 -7.46
N VAL A 95 5.34 20.52 -7.21
CA VAL A 95 5.12 21.80 -7.91
C VAL A 95 6.12 22.05 -9.05
N GLU A 96 7.22 21.30 -9.14
CA GLU A 96 8.23 21.50 -10.19
C GLU A 96 7.81 20.91 -11.55
N SER A 97 6.87 19.95 -11.58
CA SER A 97 6.46 19.21 -12.79
C SER A 97 5.10 19.63 -13.40
N GLY A 98 4.32 20.49 -12.75
CA GLY A 98 3.05 21.03 -13.27
C GLY A 98 1.86 20.06 -13.32
N ALA A 99 2.06 18.76 -13.05
CA ALA A 99 0.99 17.76 -12.95
C ALA A 99 1.02 17.07 -11.57
N PRO A 100 -0.14 16.88 -10.90
CA PRO A 100 -0.22 16.22 -9.60
C PRO A 100 0.31 14.78 -9.66
N ALA A 101 1.13 14.39 -8.67
CA ALA A 101 1.78 13.09 -8.67
C ALA A 101 0.83 11.93 -8.32
N ALA A 102 -0.18 12.21 -7.50
CA ALA A 102 -1.29 11.33 -7.14
C ALA A 102 -2.38 12.14 -6.44
N SER A 103 -3.61 11.61 -6.40
CA SER A 103 -4.66 12.18 -5.54
C SER A 103 -4.35 11.89 -4.06
N PRO A 104 -4.08 12.90 -3.20
CA PRO A 104 -3.72 12.66 -1.80
C PRO A 104 -4.83 11.97 -1.02
N VAL A 105 -6.08 12.35 -1.28
CA VAL A 105 -7.25 11.77 -0.62
C VAL A 105 -7.41 10.30 -1.00
N ALA A 106 -7.29 9.97 -2.30
CA ALA A 106 -7.37 8.60 -2.76
C ALA A 106 -6.28 7.74 -2.12
N SER A 107 -5.04 8.23 -2.09
CA SER A 107 -3.90 7.51 -1.50
C SER A 107 -4.08 7.24 0.00
N VAL A 108 -4.61 8.20 0.77
CA VAL A 108 -4.92 8.00 2.20
C VAL A 108 -6.00 6.93 2.37
N LEU A 109 -7.09 7.00 1.59
CA LEU A 109 -8.16 6.00 1.63
C LEU A 109 -7.67 4.61 1.23
N GLY A 110 -6.79 4.51 0.23
CA GLY A 110 -6.16 3.26 -0.18
C GLY A 110 -5.34 2.63 0.94
N LEU A 111 -4.49 3.41 1.62
CA LEU A 111 -3.72 2.94 2.78
C LEU A 111 -4.62 2.50 3.94
N LEU A 112 -5.69 3.26 4.24
CA LEU A 112 -6.66 2.90 5.27
C LEU A 112 -7.39 1.60 4.93
N LEU A 113 -7.80 1.43 3.67
CA LEU A 113 -8.46 0.21 3.21
C LEU A 113 -7.55 -1.00 3.35
N TRP A 114 -6.27 -0.86 3.01
CA TRP A 114 -5.27 -1.92 3.21
C TRP A 114 -5.05 -2.26 4.68
N LEU A 115 -4.94 -1.24 5.55
CA LEU A 115 -4.78 -1.46 6.98
C LEU A 115 -6.00 -2.21 7.55
N VAL A 116 -7.21 -1.71 7.28
CA VAL A 116 -8.44 -2.33 7.77
C VAL A 116 -8.63 -3.74 7.19
N GLY A 117 -8.37 -3.92 5.89
CA GLY A 117 -8.53 -5.20 5.20
C GLY A 117 -7.58 -6.28 5.75
N THR A 118 -6.30 -5.94 5.93
CA THR A 118 -5.32 -6.89 6.47
C THR A 118 -5.62 -7.26 7.93
N LEU A 119 -6.01 -6.29 8.77
CA LEU A 119 -6.43 -6.55 10.14
C LEU A 119 -7.71 -7.39 10.20
N ALA A 120 -8.69 -7.13 9.32
CA ALA A 120 -9.92 -7.92 9.25
C ALA A 120 -9.63 -9.38 8.90
N VAL A 121 -8.73 -9.64 7.94
CA VAL A 121 -8.27 -10.99 7.62
C VAL A 121 -7.64 -11.65 8.84
N ALA A 122 -6.74 -10.95 9.54
CA ALA A 122 -6.11 -11.48 10.75
C ALA A 122 -7.16 -11.87 11.81
N VAL A 123 -8.14 -11.01 12.10
CA VAL A 123 -9.20 -11.29 13.09
C VAL A 123 -10.05 -12.50 12.67
N VAL A 124 -10.51 -12.53 11.41
CA VAL A 124 -11.39 -13.59 10.90
C VAL A 124 -10.69 -14.95 10.83
N THR A 125 -9.37 -14.97 10.70
CA THR A 125 -8.61 -16.23 10.65
C THR A 125 -8.34 -16.82 12.03
N VAL A 126 -8.24 -15.99 13.08
CA VAL A 126 -8.04 -16.42 14.47
C VAL A 126 -9.36 -16.82 15.14
N TRP A 127 -10.45 -16.09 14.88
CA TRP A 127 -11.75 -16.31 15.54
C TRP A 127 -12.36 -17.74 15.40
N PRO A 128 -12.19 -18.46 14.28
CA PRO A 128 -12.71 -19.82 14.12
C PRO A 128 -12.03 -20.84 15.05
N GLU A 129 -10.80 -20.59 15.49
CA GLU A 129 -10.05 -21.50 16.36
C GLU A 129 -10.46 -21.39 17.83
N SER A 130 -10.95 -20.23 18.30
CA SER A 130 -11.32 -20.02 19.71
C SER A 130 -12.66 -20.63 20.13
N ARG A 131 -13.44 -21.18 19.18
CA ARG A 131 -14.76 -21.78 19.43
C ARG A 131 -14.78 -23.32 19.38
N ARG A 132 -13.63 -23.99 19.34
CA ARG A 132 -13.51 -25.46 19.40
C ARG A 132 -12.86 -25.89 20.69
#